data_AF-A0AA51QA70-F1
#
_entry.id   AF-A0AA51QA70-F1
#
_cell.length_a   1.000
_cell.length_b   1.000
_cell.length_c   1.000
_cell.angle_alpha   90.00
_cell.angle_beta   90.00
_cell.angle_gamma   90.00
#
_symmetry.space_group_name_H-M   'P 1'
#
loop_
_entity.id
_entity.type
_entity.pdbx_description
1 polymer ?
#
loop_
_entity_poly.entity_id
_entity_poly.type
_entity_poly.pdbx_seq_one_letter_code
_entity_poly.pdbx_strand_id
1 'polypeptide(L)'
;MNHLIQDSIEVYAHQTAKEGKVLCGDSYFFTATSEYFVCVLADGLGSGQYAHEASQAVVSAVEQYHHEDVDSIMKHSNKALLQKRGAAVSVFKVYFQAREFVYSCVGNIRFFLYSSKGKLTYPLPVTGYLSGKPQVYHTQRFSFDPHSKFLIFSDGYEFQGIKALLKGLYPAKMIAEEIIANHAKSNDDATFIVGSLL
;
A
#
# COMPACT_ATOMS: atom_id res chain seq x y z
N MET A 1 -10.04 11.38 -5.38
CA MET A 1 -8.66 11.09 -4.94
C MET A 1 -8.58 11.49 -3.48
N ASN A 2 -8.22 10.54 -2.61
CA ASN A 2 -8.02 10.82 -1.18
C ASN A 2 -6.59 11.31 -0.96
N HIS A 3 -6.37 12.18 0.01
CA HIS A 3 -5.05 12.71 0.31
C HIS A 3 -4.86 12.96 1.80
N LEU A 4 -3.61 12.95 2.24
CA LEU A 4 -3.16 13.33 3.57
C LEU A 4 -1.90 14.18 3.44
N ILE A 5 -1.85 15.26 4.20
CA ILE A 5 -0.67 16.12 4.32
C ILE A 5 -0.38 16.29 5.80
N GLN A 6 0.84 15.95 6.20
CA GLN A 6 1.43 16.27 7.50
C GLN A 6 2.86 16.77 7.30
N ASP A 7 3.45 17.37 8.33
CA ASP A 7 4.76 18.01 8.27
C ASP A 7 5.88 17.12 7.68
N SER A 8 5.79 15.80 7.87
CA SER A 8 6.81 14.84 7.42
C SER A 8 6.41 14.01 6.20
N ILE A 9 5.15 14.09 5.73
CA ILE A 9 4.66 13.23 4.64
C ILE A 9 3.45 13.83 3.90
N GLU A 10 3.48 13.70 2.58
CA GLU A 10 2.35 13.95 1.70
C GLU A 10 1.96 12.65 0.99
N VAL A 11 0.67 12.32 0.95
CA VAL A 11 0.17 11.06 0.39
C VAL A 11 -1.10 11.30 -0.45
N TYR A 12 -1.18 10.65 -1.61
CA TYR A 12 -2.34 10.60 -2.49
C TYR A 12 -2.72 9.16 -2.79
N ALA A 13 -4.01 8.86 -2.74
CA ALA A 13 -4.55 7.55 -3.07
C ALA A 13 -5.71 7.66 -4.05
N HIS A 14 -5.76 6.71 -4.97
CA HIS A 14 -6.84 6.55 -5.92
C HIS A 14 -7.19 5.08 -6.06
N GLN A 15 -8.48 4.82 -6.17
CA GLN A 15 -9.05 3.48 -6.30
C GLN A 15 -10.15 3.52 -7.36
N THR A 16 -10.16 2.52 -8.23
CA THR A 16 -11.17 2.29 -9.25
C THR A 16 -11.68 0.85 -9.14
N ALA A 17 -13.01 0.70 -9.08
CA ALA A 17 -13.63 -0.62 -9.13
C ALA A 17 -13.59 -1.19 -10.55
N LYS A 18 -13.47 -2.51 -10.65
CA LYS A 18 -13.59 -3.27 -11.91
C LYS A 18 -14.85 -2.89 -12.68
N GLU A 19 -14.75 -2.81 -14.01
CA GLU A 19 -15.90 -2.45 -14.85
C GLU A 19 -17.12 -3.37 -14.59
N GLY A 20 -18.28 -2.74 -14.38
CA GLY A 20 -19.53 -3.43 -14.06
C GLY A 20 -19.66 -3.91 -12.61
N LYS A 21 -18.70 -3.64 -11.72
CA LYS A 21 -18.82 -3.90 -10.27
C LYS A 21 -19.18 -2.64 -9.50
N VAL A 22 -20.03 -2.80 -8.50
CA VAL A 22 -20.45 -1.71 -7.58
C VAL A 22 -19.41 -1.50 -6.48
N LEU A 23 -18.74 -2.56 -6.04
CA LEU A 23 -17.76 -2.54 -4.96
C LEU A 23 -16.39 -2.95 -5.48
N CYS A 24 -15.36 -2.21 -5.07
CA CYS A 24 -13.97 -2.52 -5.34
C CYS A 24 -13.48 -3.61 -4.39
N GLY A 25 -12.84 -4.66 -4.93
CA GLY A 25 -12.18 -5.72 -4.17
C GLY A 25 -10.95 -5.24 -3.40
N ASP A 26 -10.35 -4.13 -3.80
CA ASP A 26 -9.27 -3.49 -3.06
C ASP A 26 -9.78 -2.64 -1.90
N SER A 27 -8.98 -2.52 -0.85
CA SER A 27 -9.18 -1.57 0.24
C SER A 27 -7.83 -1.05 0.73
N TYR A 28 -7.81 0.20 1.18
CA TYR A 28 -6.61 0.81 1.74
C TYR A 28 -6.94 1.67 2.95
N PHE A 29 -5.92 1.88 3.78
CA PHE A 29 -5.95 2.81 4.89
C PHE A 29 -4.56 3.37 5.13
N PHE A 30 -4.52 4.62 5.57
CA PHE A 30 -3.29 5.22 6.06
C PHE A 30 -3.61 6.26 7.12
N THR A 31 -2.68 6.43 8.06
CA THR A 31 -2.73 7.49 9.05
C THR A 31 -1.32 7.92 9.42
N ALA A 32 -1.18 9.17 9.86
CA ALA A 32 0.07 9.75 10.29
C ALA A 32 -0.09 10.36 11.69
N THR A 33 0.93 10.15 12.50
CA THR A 33 1.15 10.81 13.79
C THR A 33 2.40 11.68 13.68
N SER A 34 2.76 12.40 14.75
CA SER A 34 4.05 13.10 14.79
C SER A 34 5.27 12.17 14.75
N GLU A 35 5.10 10.88 15.08
CA GLU A 35 6.21 9.92 15.22
C GLU A 35 6.34 8.97 14.02
N TYR A 36 5.20 8.54 13.48
CA TYR A 36 5.16 7.57 12.40
C TYR A 36 3.97 7.76 11.46
N PHE A 37 4.13 7.23 10.25
CA PHE A 37 3.08 6.95 9.30
C PHE A 37 2.86 5.45 9.18
N VAL A 38 1.60 5.03 9.00
CA VAL A 38 1.25 3.65 8.64
C VAL A 38 0.39 3.64 7.39
N CYS A 39 0.59 2.65 6.54
CA CYS A 39 -0.22 2.44 5.36
C CYS A 39 -0.43 0.94 5.13
N VAL A 40 -1.65 0.61 4.71
CA VAL A 40 -2.03 -0.70 4.23
C VAL A 40 -2.72 -0.58 2.88
N LEU A 41 -2.38 -1.50 1.99
CA LEU A 41 -3.18 -1.84 0.82
C LEU A 41 -3.50 -3.33 0.90
N ALA A 42 -4.76 -3.68 0.64
CA ALA A 42 -5.24 -5.04 0.61
C ALA A 42 -6.07 -5.27 -0.65
N ASP A 43 -5.75 -6.32 -1.40
CA ASP A 43 -6.48 -6.80 -2.57
C ASP A 43 -7.20 -8.10 -2.17
N GLY A 44 -8.52 -8.03 -2.06
CA GLY A 44 -9.35 -9.15 -1.63
C GLY A 44 -9.53 -10.18 -2.75
N LEU A 45 -9.41 -11.47 -2.44
CA LEU A 45 -9.42 -12.51 -3.48
C LEU A 45 -10.72 -12.49 -4.33
N GLY A 46 -10.54 -12.39 -5.65
CA GLY A 46 -11.62 -12.34 -6.63
C GLY A 46 -12.09 -10.90 -6.86
N SER A 47 -13.41 -10.69 -7.02
CA SER A 47 -13.98 -9.34 -7.15
C SER A 47 -15.36 -9.24 -6.51
N GLY A 48 -15.84 -8.00 -6.36
CA GLY A 48 -17.15 -7.66 -5.81
C GLY A 48 -17.23 -7.80 -4.29
N GLN A 49 -18.45 -7.99 -3.78
CA GLN A 49 -18.76 -7.87 -2.34
C GLN A 49 -17.85 -8.68 -1.41
N TYR A 50 -17.56 -9.94 -1.72
CA TYR A 50 -16.75 -10.80 -0.85
C TYR A 50 -15.25 -10.50 -0.90
N ALA A 51 -14.76 -9.97 -2.03
CA ALA A 51 -13.39 -9.45 -2.11
C ALA A 51 -13.28 -8.18 -1.26
N HIS A 52 -14.23 -7.26 -1.42
CA HIS A 52 -14.35 -6.06 -0.63
C HIS A 52 -14.44 -6.35 0.88
N GLU A 53 -15.28 -7.31 1.29
CA GLU A 53 -15.39 -7.73 2.70
C GLU A 53 -14.05 -8.21 3.27
N ALA A 54 -13.28 -8.98 2.49
CA ALA A 54 -11.97 -9.47 2.92
C ALA A 54 -10.95 -8.32 3.06
N SER A 55 -10.82 -7.45 2.05
CA SER A 55 -9.87 -6.34 2.09
C SER A 55 -10.26 -5.28 3.14
N GLN A 56 -11.55 -5.02 3.35
CA GLN A 56 -12.03 -4.13 4.42
C GLN A 56 -11.73 -4.69 5.81
N ALA A 57 -11.86 -6.00 6.03
CA ALA A 57 -11.51 -6.62 7.31
C ALA A 57 -10.02 -6.41 7.67
N VAL A 58 -9.15 -6.40 6.67
CA VAL A 58 -7.73 -6.05 6.84
C VAL A 58 -7.59 -4.59 7.23
N VAL A 59 -8.25 -3.68 6.51
CA VAL A 59 -8.23 -2.24 6.83
C VAL A 59 -8.69 -1.96 8.25
N SER A 60 -9.82 -2.53 8.68
CA SER A 60 -10.33 -2.33 10.05
C SER A 60 -9.34 -2.84 11.11
N ALA A 61 -8.64 -3.94 10.85
CA ALA A 61 -7.60 -4.43 11.75
C ALA A 61 -6.42 -3.45 11.82
N VAL A 62 -5.95 -2.91 10.68
CA VAL A 62 -4.85 -1.94 10.68
C VAL A 62 -5.27 -0.64 11.36
N GLU A 63 -6.48 -0.15 11.11
CA GLU A 63 -7.02 1.05 11.77
C GLU A 63 -7.09 0.87 13.30
N GLN A 64 -7.46 -0.31 13.80
CA GLN A 64 -7.49 -0.57 15.23
C GLN A 64 -6.09 -0.69 15.86
N TYR A 65 -5.16 -1.33 15.16
CA TYR A 65 -3.85 -1.73 15.71
C TYR A 65 -2.66 -0.95 15.11
N HIS A 66 -2.90 0.21 14.48
CA HIS A 66 -1.86 0.96 13.76
C HIS A 66 -0.66 1.36 14.62
N HIS A 67 -0.82 1.40 15.94
CA HIS A 67 0.22 1.74 16.91
C HIS A 67 1.22 0.61 17.14
N GLU A 68 0.85 -0.64 16.89
CA GLU A 68 1.73 -1.81 17.06
C GLU A 68 2.82 -1.91 15.97
N ASP A 69 3.74 -2.86 16.13
CA ASP A 69 4.74 -3.17 15.11
C ASP A 69 4.12 -3.88 13.90
N VAL A 70 4.82 -3.85 12.76
CA VAL A 70 4.31 -4.38 11.48
C VAL A 70 4.03 -5.89 11.54
N ASP A 71 4.81 -6.69 12.28
CA ASP A 71 4.56 -8.12 12.39
C ASP A 71 3.27 -8.40 13.17
N SER A 72 3.03 -7.64 14.24
CA SER A 72 1.80 -7.74 15.02
C SER A 72 0.58 -7.29 14.20
N ILE A 73 0.69 -6.20 13.43
CA ILE A 73 -0.36 -5.77 12.50
C ILE A 73 -0.66 -6.87 11.47
N MET A 74 0.36 -7.49 10.86
CA MET A 74 0.16 -8.59 9.90
C MET A 74 -0.54 -9.80 10.53
N LYS A 75 -0.27 -10.12 11.80
CA LYS A 75 -0.98 -11.18 12.54
C LYS A 75 -2.45 -10.83 12.74
N HIS A 76 -2.77 -9.60 13.15
CA HIS A 76 -4.15 -9.13 13.32
C HIS A 76 -4.91 -9.14 11.99
N SER A 77 -4.30 -8.63 10.92
CA SER A 77 -4.86 -8.65 9.57
C SER A 77 -5.14 -10.07 9.09
N ASN A 78 -4.21 -11.01 9.32
CA ASN A 78 -4.42 -12.40 8.96
C ASN A 78 -5.56 -13.04 9.77
N LYS A 79 -5.60 -12.81 11.09
CA LYS A 79 -6.69 -13.32 11.96
C LYS A 79 -8.06 -12.79 11.52
N ALA A 80 -8.14 -11.53 11.10
CA ALA A 80 -9.38 -10.91 10.62
C ALA A 80 -9.94 -11.60 9.35
N LEU A 81 -9.10 -12.31 8.60
CA LEU A 81 -9.47 -13.02 7.38
C LEU A 81 -9.93 -14.47 7.61
N LEU A 82 -9.98 -14.93 8.86
CA LEU A 82 -10.56 -16.24 9.16
C LEU A 82 -12.01 -16.31 8.64
N GLN A 83 -12.31 -17.37 7.89
CA GLN A 83 -13.61 -17.59 7.20
C GLN A 83 -13.99 -16.53 6.16
N LYS A 84 -13.03 -15.73 5.67
CA LYS A 84 -13.21 -14.83 4.51
C LYS A 84 -12.46 -15.39 3.29
N ARG A 85 -12.62 -14.74 2.14
CA ARG A 85 -11.90 -15.13 0.90
C ARG A 85 -10.37 -15.05 1.02
N GLY A 86 -9.88 -14.23 1.95
CA GLY A 86 -8.47 -13.87 2.05
C GLY A 86 -8.13 -12.64 1.21
N ALA A 87 -6.91 -12.15 1.38
CA ALA A 87 -6.41 -10.98 0.65
C ALA A 87 -4.89 -11.04 0.46
N ALA A 88 -4.40 -10.51 -0.67
CA ALA A 88 -3.02 -10.05 -0.75
C ALA A 88 -2.91 -8.76 0.06
N VAL A 89 -1.88 -8.62 0.89
CA VAL A 89 -1.78 -7.54 1.87
C VAL A 89 -0.35 -7.03 1.93
N SER A 90 -0.21 -5.72 1.86
CA SER A 90 1.03 -5.01 2.12
C SER A 90 0.78 -3.97 3.20
N VAL A 91 1.61 -3.99 4.24
CA VAL A 91 1.59 -3.05 5.36
C VAL A 91 2.99 -2.48 5.52
N PHE A 92 3.08 -1.17 5.71
CA PHE A 92 4.33 -0.56 6.14
C PHE A 92 4.14 0.56 7.13
N LYS A 93 5.16 0.74 7.97
CA LYS A 93 5.31 1.88 8.86
C LYS A 93 6.56 2.66 8.50
N VAL A 94 6.44 3.98 8.55
CA VAL A 94 7.56 4.92 8.41
C VAL A 94 7.77 5.58 9.75
N TYR A 95 8.94 5.38 10.36
CA TYR A 95 9.34 6.05 11.58
C TYR A 95 10.15 7.29 11.23
N PHE A 96 9.63 8.48 11.49
CA PHE A 96 10.21 9.73 10.99
C PHE A 96 11.56 10.05 11.62
N GLN A 97 11.68 9.88 12.95
CA GLN A 97 12.92 10.15 13.67
C GLN A 97 14.05 9.20 13.25
N ALA A 98 13.75 7.90 13.10
CA ALA A 98 14.72 6.89 12.69
C ALA A 98 15.00 6.89 11.18
N ARG A 99 14.19 7.61 10.39
CA ARG A 99 14.18 7.58 8.93
C ARG A 99 14.15 6.17 8.36
N GLU A 100 13.26 5.34 8.89
CA GLU A 100 13.17 3.92 8.59
C GLU A 100 11.78 3.54 8.08
N PHE A 101 11.73 2.75 7.00
CA PHE A 101 10.58 1.94 6.64
C PHE A 101 10.70 0.56 7.27
N VAL A 102 9.60 0.10 7.85
CA VAL A 102 9.37 -1.30 8.22
C VAL A 102 8.23 -1.80 7.34
N TYR A 103 8.48 -2.79 6.51
CA TYR A 103 7.59 -3.22 5.42
C TYR A 103 7.36 -4.72 5.47
N SER A 104 6.12 -5.16 5.32
CA SER A 104 5.77 -6.58 5.18
C SER A 104 4.69 -6.75 4.13
N CYS A 105 4.82 -7.79 3.30
CA CYS A 105 3.86 -8.06 2.23
C CYS A 105 3.72 -9.55 1.97
N VAL A 106 2.47 -9.98 1.81
CA VAL A 106 2.09 -11.32 1.35
C VAL A 106 1.18 -11.13 0.13
N GLY A 107 1.63 -11.62 -1.02
CA GLY A 107 0.89 -11.63 -2.27
C GLY A 107 1.53 -10.81 -3.39
N ASN A 108 0.69 -10.18 -4.19
CA ASN A 108 1.00 -9.53 -5.47
C ASN A 108 1.10 -8.00 -5.37
N ILE A 109 0.85 -7.39 -4.19
CA ILE A 109 0.95 -5.94 -4.01
C ILE A 109 2.40 -5.49 -4.14
N ARG A 110 2.62 -4.49 -4.99
CA ARG A 110 3.95 -3.98 -5.32
C ARG A 110 4.24 -2.70 -4.56
N PHE A 111 5.47 -2.59 -4.08
CA PHE A 111 5.97 -1.40 -3.40
C PHE A 111 7.30 -0.96 -4.01
N PHE A 112 7.44 0.35 -4.19
CA PHE A 112 8.65 1.00 -4.66
C PHE A 112 8.95 2.21 -3.79
N LEU A 113 10.21 2.38 -3.39
CA LEU A 113 10.74 3.58 -2.76
C LEU A 113 11.87 4.12 -3.63
N TYR A 114 11.73 5.35 -4.11
CA TYR A 114 12.75 6.07 -4.84
C TYR A 114 13.40 7.10 -3.93
N SER A 115 14.69 6.92 -3.67
CA SER A 115 15.51 7.88 -2.93
C SER A 115 15.85 9.09 -3.79
N SER A 116 15.94 10.27 -3.14
CA SER A 116 16.46 11.50 -3.76
C SER A 116 17.88 11.36 -4.32
N LYS A 117 18.64 10.33 -3.89
CA LYS A 117 19.97 9.97 -4.42
C LYS A 117 19.92 9.03 -5.64
N GLY A 118 18.73 8.70 -6.14
CA GLY A 118 18.54 7.93 -7.37
C GLY A 118 18.47 6.41 -7.21
N LYS A 119 18.52 5.91 -5.98
CA LYS A 119 18.33 4.48 -5.66
C LYS A 119 16.85 4.14 -5.66
N LEU A 120 16.48 3.06 -6.34
CA LEU A 120 15.15 2.46 -6.28
C LEU A 120 15.21 1.20 -5.42
N THR A 121 14.37 1.13 -4.39
CA THR A 121 14.21 0.00 -3.48
C THR A 121 12.84 -0.63 -3.72
N TYR A 122 12.79 -1.95 -3.91
CA TYR A 122 11.56 -2.70 -4.15
C TYR A 122 11.66 -4.07 -3.45
N PRO A 123 11.23 -4.16 -2.18
CA PRO A 123 11.28 -5.39 -1.41
C PRO A 123 10.41 -6.47 -2.05
N LEU A 124 10.93 -7.70 -2.14
CA LEU A 124 10.18 -8.82 -2.71
C LEU A 124 9.07 -9.26 -1.75
N PRO A 125 7.84 -9.49 -2.23
CA PRO A 125 6.76 -9.98 -1.40
C PRO A 125 6.91 -11.48 -1.11
N VAL A 126 6.32 -11.94 0.00
CA VAL A 126 6.11 -13.37 0.25
C VAL A 126 4.96 -13.86 -0.64
N THR A 127 5.11 -15.03 -1.27
CA THR A 127 4.06 -15.59 -2.13
C THR A 127 2.83 -16.03 -1.33
N GLY A 128 1.67 -16.12 -2.00
CA GLY A 128 0.40 -16.53 -1.41
C GLY A 128 -0.48 -15.34 -1.03
N TYR A 129 -1.33 -15.51 -0.02
CA TYR A 129 -2.26 -14.50 0.46
C TYR A 129 -2.59 -14.79 1.94
N LEU A 130 -3.02 -13.77 2.68
CA LEU A 130 -3.50 -13.95 4.04
C LEU A 130 -4.86 -14.63 4.03
N SER A 131 -5.03 -15.67 4.86
CA SER A 131 -6.22 -16.55 4.83
C SER A 131 -6.76 -16.90 6.23
N GLY A 132 -6.18 -16.35 7.29
CA GLY A 132 -6.43 -16.77 8.67
C GLY A 132 -5.60 -17.97 9.12
N LYS A 133 -4.87 -18.63 8.21
CA LYS A 133 -3.94 -19.72 8.57
C LYS A 133 -2.61 -19.16 9.07
N PRO A 134 -1.92 -19.83 10.02
CA PRO A 134 -0.59 -19.43 10.45
C PRO A 134 0.37 -19.28 9.27
N GLN A 135 1.13 -18.20 9.25
CA GLN A 135 2.08 -17.88 8.19
C GLN A 135 3.30 -17.19 8.77
N VAL A 136 4.46 -17.42 8.15
CA VAL A 136 5.70 -16.68 8.45
C VAL A 136 5.74 -15.44 7.58
N TYR A 137 5.83 -14.28 8.21
CA TYR A 137 5.99 -13.00 7.54
C TYR A 137 7.47 -12.69 7.32
N HIS A 138 7.77 -11.99 6.24
CA HIS A 138 9.13 -11.49 5.98
C HIS A 138 9.13 -9.97 6.04
N THR A 139 9.30 -9.45 7.25
CA THR A 139 9.35 -8.02 7.49
C THR A 139 10.75 -7.48 7.24
N GLN A 140 10.83 -6.52 6.32
CA GLN A 140 12.06 -5.89 5.86
C GLN A 140 12.16 -4.48 6.43
N ARG A 141 13.39 -4.06 6.73
CA ARG A 141 13.71 -2.72 7.22
C ARG A 141 14.68 -2.04 6.28
N PHE A 142 14.43 -0.78 5.95
CA PHE A 142 15.32 0.02 5.11
C PHE A 142 15.20 1.50 5.41
N SER A 143 16.32 2.20 5.36
CA SER A 143 16.37 3.65 5.55
C SER A 143 15.87 4.40 4.31
N PHE A 144 15.38 5.62 4.52
CA PHE A 144 15.05 6.55 3.44
C PHE A 144 15.83 7.86 3.55
N ASP A 145 16.02 8.53 2.41
CA ASP A 145 16.57 9.88 2.35
C ASP A 145 15.41 10.91 2.37
N PRO A 146 15.61 12.14 2.87
CA PRO A 146 14.64 13.21 2.69
C PRO A 146 14.23 13.37 1.22
N HIS A 147 12.96 13.71 0.99
CA HIS A 147 12.36 13.83 -0.34
C HIS A 147 12.29 12.52 -1.14
N SER A 148 12.45 11.37 -0.46
CA SER A 148 12.15 10.08 -1.08
C SER A 148 10.66 9.98 -1.39
N LYS A 149 10.33 9.35 -2.51
CA LYS A 149 8.95 9.08 -2.92
C LYS A 149 8.68 7.60 -2.94
N PHE A 150 7.50 7.19 -2.48
CA PHE A 150 7.06 5.81 -2.59
C PHE A 150 5.83 5.68 -3.47
N LEU A 151 5.67 4.50 -4.07
CA LEU A 151 4.47 4.09 -4.77
C LEU A 151 4.15 2.65 -4.36
N ILE A 152 2.90 2.43 -3.96
CA ILE A 152 2.34 1.11 -3.70
C ILE A 152 1.08 0.94 -4.54
N PHE A 153 0.88 -0.26 -5.11
CA PHE A 153 -0.28 -0.54 -5.96
C PHE A 153 -0.64 -2.02 -6.00
N SER A 154 -1.93 -2.30 -6.21
CA SER A 154 -2.48 -3.63 -6.50
C SER A 154 -2.22 -4.02 -7.96
N ASP A 155 -2.44 -5.28 -8.32
CA ASP A 155 -2.11 -5.80 -9.65
C ASP A 155 -3.04 -5.31 -10.77
N GLY A 156 -4.14 -4.62 -10.45
CA GLY A 156 -4.95 -3.87 -11.42
C GLY A 156 -4.20 -2.71 -12.08
N TYR A 157 -3.04 -2.29 -11.52
CA TYR A 157 -2.10 -1.38 -12.18
C TYR A 157 -0.87 -2.12 -12.71
N GLU A 158 -0.55 -1.88 -13.98
CA GLU A 158 0.73 -2.27 -14.57
C GLU A 158 1.52 -1.02 -14.94
N PHE A 159 2.67 -0.82 -14.29
CA PHE A 159 3.54 0.33 -14.54
C PHE A 159 4.80 -0.09 -15.30
N GLN A 160 5.08 0.63 -16.38
CA GLN A 160 6.39 0.65 -17.02
C GLN A 160 7.17 1.87 -16.53
N GLY A 161 8.49 1.71 -16.32
CA GLY A 161 9.34 2.86 -16.01
C GLY A 161 9.09 3.52 -14.65
N ILE A 162 8.73 2.77 -13.61
CA ILE A 162 8.54 3.28 -12.22
C ILE A 162 9.64 4.27 -11.79
N LYS A 163 10.90 3.97 -12.12
CA LYS A 163 12.02 4.86 -11.80
C LYS A 163 11.85 6.24 -12.43
N ALA A 164 11.40 6.33 -13.68
CA ALA A 164 11.17 7.59 -14.36
C ALA A 164 9.98 8.34 -13.74
N LEU A 165 8.88 7.63 -13.47
CA LEU A 165 7.68 8.17 -12.81
C LEU A 165 7.99 8.81 -11.44
N LEU A 166 8.83 8.15 -10.63
CA LEU A 166 9.22 8.65 -9.31
C LEU A 166 10.45 9.59 -9.34
N LYS A 167 11.15 9.69 -10.47
CA LYS A 167 12.37 10.50 -10.56
C LYS A 167 12.04 11.98 -10.70
N GLY A 168 12.89 12.80 -10.10
CA GLY A 168 12.85 14.25 -10.26
C GLY A 168 12.08 14.96 -9.14
N LEU A 169 11.77 16.22 -9.40
CA LEU A 169 11.16 17.16 -8.45
C LEU A 169 9.64 17.21 -8.56
N TYR A 170 9.00 16.29 -9.29
CA TYR A 170 7.55 16.26 -9.39
C TYR A 170 6.94 16.02 -7.99
N PRO A 171 6.00 16.88 -7.57
CA PRO A 171 5.19 16.65 -6.38
C PRO A 171 4.42 15.33 -6.50
N ALA A 172 4.15 14.68 -5.36
CA ALA A 172 3.39 13.42 -5.33
C ALA A 172 2.01 13.57 -6.01
N LYS A 173 1.42 14.76 -5.94
CA LYS A 173 0.16 15.11 -6.62
C LYS A 173 0.25 14.96 -8.14
N MET A 174 1.29 15.51 -8.76
CA MET A 174 1.46 15.44 -10.22
C MET A 174 1.64 14.00 -10.68
N ILE A 175 2.38 13.20 -9.90
CA ILE A 175 2.54 11.77 -10.16
C ILE A 175 1.18 11.07 -10.10
N ALA A 176 0.35 11.36 -9.07
CA ALA A 176 -0.98 10.79 -8.96
C ALA A 176 -1.88 11.17 -10.15
N GLU A 177 -1.87 12.43 -10.56
CA GLU A 177 -2.62 12.93 -11.71
C GLU A 177 -2.17 12.28 -13.03
N GLU A 178 -0.87 12.10 -13.23
CA GLU A 178 -0.31 11.41 -14.40
C GLU A 178 -0.73 9.94 -14.43
N ILE A 179 -0.71 9.24 -13.29
CA ILE A 179 -1.18 7.86 -13.19
C ILE A 179 -2.66 7.76 -13.57
N ILE A 180 -3.50 8.66 -13.04
CA ILE A 180 -4.95 8.66 -13.31
C ILE A 180 -5.21 8.97 -14.79
N ALA A 181 -4.51 9.96 -15.36
CA ALA A 181 -4.72 10.38 -16.75
C ALA A 181 -4.34 9.29 -17.77
N ASN A 182 -3.32 8.49 -17.46
CA ASN A 182 -2.82 7.43 -18.34
C ASN A 182 -3.47 6.06 -18.08
N HIS A 183 -4.28 5.91 -17.03
CA HIS A 183 -4.95 4.66 -16.74
C HIS A 183 -6.23 4.52 -17.57
N ALA A 184 -6.18 3.67 -18.60
CA ALA A 184 -7.39 3.19 -19.25
C ALA A 184 -8.25 2.38 -18.27
N LYS A 185 -9.56 2.29 -18.51
CA LYS A 185 -10.47 1.46 -17.69
C LYS A 185 -9.86 0.07 -17.47
N SER A 186 -9.64 -0.28 -16.20
CA SER A 186 -9.11 -1.58 -15.82
C SER A 186 -10.17 -2.67 -15.94
N ASN A 187 -9.73 -3.84 -16.42
CA ASN A 187 -10.50 -5.08 -16.35
C ASN A 187 -10.48 -5.68 -14.94
N ASP A 188 -9.86 -5.01 -13.96
CA ASP A 188 -9.83 -5.43 -12.57
C ASP A 188 -9.94 -4.25 -11.59
N ASP A 189 -10.05 -4.59 -10.30
CA ASP A 189 -9.96 -3.61 -9.23
C ASP A 189 -8.53 -3.04 -9.18
N ALA A 190 -8.41 -1.72 -9.08
CA ALA A 190 -7.12 -1.05 -9.21
C ALA A 190 -6.98 0.06 -8.16
N THR A 191 -5.93 -0.03 -7.34
CA THR A 191 -5.61 0.95 -6.32
C THR A 191 -4.13 1.28 -6.35
N PHE A 192 -3.81 2.58 -6.26
CA PHE A 192 -2.45 3.03 -5.99
C PHE A 192 -2.43 4.07 -4.86
N ILE A 193 -1.30 4.13 -4.18
CA ILE A 193 -0.99 5.16 -3.19
C ILE A 193 0.43 5.64 -3.47
N VAL A 194 0.57 6.95 -3.71
CA VAL A 194 1.86 7.61 -3.91
C VAL A 194 2.09 8.59 -2.76
N GLY A 195 3.31 8.66 -2.27
CA GLY A 195 3.64 9.67 -1.27
C GLY A 195 5.08 10.17 -1.35
N SER A 196 5.30 11.33 -0.74
CA SER A 196 6.59 11.99 -0.61
C SER A 196 6.90 12.21 0.86
N LEU A 197 8.11 11.87 1.28
CA LEU A 197 8.63 12.14 2.61
C LEU A 197 9.24 13.54 2.60
N LEU A 198 8.73 14.45 3.43
CA LEU A 198 9.09 15.87 3.42
C LEU A 198 10.39 16.14 4.20
#